data_AF-A0A1E5T8W9-F1
#
_entry.id   AF-A0A1E5T8W9-F1
#
_cell.length_a   1.000
_cell.length_b   1.000
_cell.length_c   1.000
_cell.angle_alpha   90.00
_cell.angle_beta   90.00
_cell.angle_gamma   90.00
#
_symmetry.space_group_name_H-M   'P 1'
#
loop_
_entity.id
_entity.type
_entity.pdbx_description
1 polymer ?
#
loop_
_entity_poly.entity_id
_entity_poly.type
_entity_poly.pdbx_seq_one_letter_code
_entity_poly.pdbx_strand_id
1 'polypeptide(L)'
;MLRKIVDYKKLNEDILNLLVEKFPDGYDDDDIVSFRNIKNEVIEAVEVKTEDTIYLVKVGKRLVQAMADFGDDIETSDDVDFEKE
;
A
#
# COMPACT_ATOMS: atom_id res chain seq x y z
N MET A 1 15.38 6.28 10.19
CA MET A 1 14.03 5.82 9.84
C MET A 1 13.46 6.75 8.78
N LEU A 2 13.22 6.23 7.57
CA LEU A 2 12.75 7.03 6.44
C LEU A 2 11.22 6.94 6.33
N ARG A 3 10.56 8.07 6.06
CA ARG A 3 9.11 8.13 5.82
C ARG A 3 8.90 8.48 4.35
N LYS A 4 8.24 7.59 3.61
CA LYS A 4 7.98 7.75 2.19
C LYS A 4 6.47 7.75 1.95
N ILE A 5 5.94 8.85 1.44
CA ILE A 5 4.53 8.94 1.04
C ILE A 5 4.45 8.43 -0.40
N VAL A 6 3.70 7.36 -0.62
CA VAL A 6 3.54 6.73 -1.92
C VAL A 6 2.08 6.87 -2.35
N ASP A 7 1.89 7.38 -3.55
CA ASP A 7 0.56 7.48 -4.16
C ASP A 7 0.23 6.13 -4.79
N TYR A 8 -1.06 5.78 -4.88
CA TYR A 8 -1.47 4.50 -5.45
C TYR A 8 -0.93 4.28 -6.88
N LYS A 9 -0.74 5.37 -7.64
CA LYS A 9 -0.18 5.35 -9.01
C LYS A 9 1.32 5.01 -9.07
N LYS A 10 2.00 5.08 -7.93
CA LYS A 10 3.44 4.80 -7.78
C LYS A 10 3.67 3.64 -6.82
N LEU A 11 2.63 2.86 -6.54
CA LEU A 11 2.78 1.61 -5.83
C LEU A 11 3.57 0.66 -6.73
N ASN A 12 4.63 0.09 -6.16
CA ASN A 12 5.25 -1.10 -6.70
C ASN A 12 4.48 -2.32 -6.17
N GLU A 13 4.56 -3.43 -6.91
CA GLU A 13 3.93 -4.71 -6.54
C GLU A 13 4.31 -5.14 -5.12
N ASP A 14 5.55 -4.88 -4.67
CA ASP A 14 5.99 -5.15 -3.30
C ASP A 14 5.11 -4.50 -2.22
N ILE A 15 4.71 -3.25 -2.42
CA ILE A 15 3.89 -2.52 -1.43
C ILE A 15 2.44 -3.02 -1.48
N LEU A 16 1.98 -3.43 -2.67
CA LEU A 16 0.65 -3.99 -2.86
C LEU A 16 0.56 -5.37 -2.18
N ASN A 17 1.58 -6.21 -2.33
CA ASN A 17 1.75 -7.46 -1.59
C ASN A 17 1.68 -7.23 -0.09
N LEU A 18 2.50 -6.31 0.44
CA LEU A 18 2.48 -5.99 1.88
C LEU A 18 1.12 -5.50 2.38
N LEU A 19 0.35 -4.82 1.53
CA LEU A 19 -1.01 -4.40 1.87
C LEU A 19 -1.96 -5.59 1.91
N VAL A 20 -1.95 -6.47 0.91
CA VAL A 20 -2.80 -7.66 0.86
C VAL A 20 -2.45 -8.65 1.98
N GLU A 21 -1.17 -8.87 2.26
CA GLU A 21 -0.72 -9.73 3.37
C GLU A 21 -1.12 -9.19 4.74
N LYS A 22 -1.04 -7.86 4.92
CA LYS A 22 -1.36 -7.21 6.20
C LYS A 22 -2.87 -7.03 6.39
N PHE A 23 -3.59 -6.81 5.31
CA PHE A 23 -5.03 -6.53 5.26
C PHE A 23 -5.73 -7.47 4.27
N PRO A 24 -5.74 -8.79 4.52
CA PRO A 24 -6.31 -9.77 3.61
C PRO A 24 -7.82 -9.60 3.45
N ASP A 25 -8.50 -9.16 4.51
CA ASP A 25 -9.93 -8.85 4.52
C ASP A 25 -10.22 -7.38 4.13
N GLY A 26 -9.19 -6.62 3.77
CA GLY A 26 -9.25 -5.18 3.57
C GLY A 26 -8.90 -4.37 4.83
N TYR A 27 -8.99 -3.05 4.71
CA TYR A 27 -8.70 -2.09 5.79
C TYR A 27 -9.98 -1.37 6.20
N ASP A 28 -10.12 -1.08 7.49
CA ASP A 28 -11.23 -0.31 8.05
C ASP A 28 -10.84 1.16 8.27
N ASP A 29 -11.83 2.01 8.58
CA ASP A 29 -11.60 3.42 8.90
C ASP A 29 -10.59 3.63 10.05
N ASP A 30 -10.51 2.68 10.98
CA ASP A 30 -9.55 2.69 12.10
C ASP A 30 -8.07 2.54 11.64
N ASP A 31 -7.84 1.92 10.48
CA ASP A 31 -6.51 1.75 9.88
C ASP A 31 -6.08 2.96 9.01
N ILE A 32 -7.02 3.88 8.75
CA ILE A 32 -6.81 5.03 7.89
C ILE A 32 -6.27 6.20 8.71
N VAL A 33 -5.08 6.67 8.31
CA VAL A 33 -4.49 7.90 8.84
C VAL A 33 -4.92 9.08 7.97
N SER A 34 -5.64 10.03 8.57
CA SER A 34 -6.05 11.27 7.92
C SER A 34 -5.19 12.45 8.36
N PHE A 35 -4.62 13.18 7.41
CA PHE A 35 -3.82 14.37 7.67
C PHE A 35 -4.02 15.44 6.59
N ARG A 36 -3.74 16.72 6.93
CA ARG A 36 -3.79 17.81 5.95
C ARG A 36 -2.43 18.06 5.33
N ASN A 37 -2.39 18.19 4.01
CA ASN A 37 -1.18 18.57 3.28
C ASN A 37 -0.96 20.10 3.28
N ILE A 38 0.13 20.56 2.67
CA ILE A 38 0.45 22.00 2.55
C ILE A 38 -0.59 22.82 1.77
N LYS A 39 -1.45 22.16 0.99
CA LYS A 39 -2.56 22.77 0.24
C LYS A 39 -3.87 22.77 1.02
N ASN A 40 -3.82 22.40 2.30
CA ASN A 40 -4.99 22.28 3.16
C ASN A 40 -5.99 21.17 2.73
N GLU A 41 -5.57 20.27 1.83
CA GLU A 41 -6.36 19.12 1.39
C GLU A 41 -6.26 18.01 2.44
N VAL A 42 -7.38 17.34 2.72
CA VAL A 42 -7.42 16.15 3.57
C VAL A 42 -6.91 14.97 2.75
N ILE A 43 -5.86 14.33 3.25
CA ILE A 43 -5.25 13.14 2.68
C ILE A 43 -5.48 11.99 3.64
N GLU A 44 -6.06 10.92 3.11
CA GLU A 44 -6.30 9.66 3.81
C GLU A 44 -5.30 8.63 3.30
N ALA A 45 -4.64 7.91 4.19
CA ALA A 45 -3.62 6.93 3.84
C ALA A 45 -3.54 5.78 4.84
N VAL A 46 -3.29 4.57 4.35
CA VAL A 46 -2.98 3.40 5.18
C VAL A 46 -1.47 3.35 5.42
N GLU A 47 -1.08 3.02 6.65
CA GLU A 47 0.32 2.90 7.06
C GLU A 47 0.81 1.45 6.95
N VAL A 48 1.86 1.26 6.14
CA VAL A 48 2.57 -0.02 6.00
C VAL A 48 4.02 0.19 6.39
N LYS A 49 4.55 -0.68 7.24
CA LYS A 49 5.91 -0.59 7.76
C LYS A 49 6.73 -1.76 7.24
N THR A 50 7.88 -1.45 6.68
CA THR A 50 8.97 -2.42 6.49
C THR A 50 10.05 -2.19 7.55
N GLU A 51 11.10 -3.00 7.55
CA GLU A 51 12.18 -2.92 8.55
C GLU A 51 12.81 -1.52 8.66
N ASP A 52 12.99 -0.82 7.54
CA ASP A 52 13.68 0.48 7.50
C ASP A 52 12.78 1.68 7.13
N THR A 53 11.61 1.41 6.52
CA THR A 53 10.80 2.44 5.87
C THR A 53 9.33 2.37 6.28
N ILE A 54 8.76 3.54 6.57
CA ILE A 54 7.31 3.69 6.75
C ILE A 54 6.71 4.23 5.45
N TYR A 55 5.81 3.44 4.87
CA TYR A 55 5.04 3.78 3.68
C TYR A 55 3.66 4.26 4.07
N LEU A 56 3.30 5.46 3.61
CA LEU A 56 1.95 6.01 3.72
C LEU A 56 1.30 5.92 2.34
N VAL A 57 0.38 4.98 2.18
CA VAL A 57 -0.28 4.69 0.90
C VAL A 57 -1.63 5.37 0.88
N LYS A 58 -1.79 6.34 -0.03
CA LYS A 58 -3.04 7.11 -0.10
C LYS A 58 -4.24 6.21 -0.43
N VAL A 59 -5.26 6.30 0.42
CA VAL A 59 -6.54 5.64 0.23
C VAL A 59 -7.35 6.44 -0.79
N GLY A 60 -7.86 5.74 -1.79
CA GLY A 60 -8.81 6.28 -2.74
C GLY A 60 -9.63 5.15 -3.34
N LYS A 61 -10.71 5.49 -4.05
CA LYS A 61 -11.63 4.50 -4.67
C LYS A 61 -10.92 3.45 -5.55
N ARG A 62 -9.73 3.77 -6.06
CA ARG A 62 -8.94 2.89 -6.93
C ARG A 62 -8.04 1.91 -6.17
N LEU A 63 -7.75 2.15 -4.90
CA LEU A 63 -6.90 1.28 -4.10
C LEU A 63 -7.63 -0.03 -3.77
N VAL A 64 -8.89 0.05 -3.34
CA VAL A 64 -9.74 -1.13 -3.08
C VAL A 64 -9.83 -2.02 -4.31
N GLN A 65 -10.06 -1.41 -5.48
CA GLN A 65 -10.11 -2.15 -6.74
C GLN A 65 -8.77 -2.82 -7.06
N ALA A 66 -7.65 -2.13 -6.87
CA ALA A 66 -6.33 -2.67 -7.15
C ALA A 66 -5.94 -3.81 -6.18
N MET A 67 -6.33 -3.73 -4.90
CA MET A 67 -6.11 -4.84 -3.96
C MET A 67 -6.95 -6.06 -4.30
N ALA A 68 -8.23 -5.87 -4.63
CA ALA A 68 -9.10 -6.98 -5.01
C ALA A 68 -8.62 -7.67 -6.30
N ASP A 69 -8.28 -6.89 -7.33
CA ASP A 69 -7.78 -7.39 -8.61
C ASP A 69 -6.44 -8.11 -8.45
N PHE A 70 -5.53 -7.57 -7.65
CA PHE A 70 -4.23 -8.18 -7.40
C PHE A 70 -4.33 -9.44 -6.53
N GLY A 71 -5.17 -9.44 -5.48
CA GLY A 71 -5.40 -10.61 -4.62
C GLY A 71 -5.95 -11.83 -5.36
N ASP A 72 -6.80 -11.62 -6.38
CA ASP A 72 -7.26 -12.68 -7.28
C ASP A 72 -6.13 -13.17 -8.24
N ASP A 73 -5.16 -12.31 -8.59
CA ASP A 73 -4.04 -12.64 -9.49
C ASP A 73 -2.87 -13.36 -8.78
N ILE A 74 -2.69 -13.14 -7.46
CA ILE A 74 -1.60 -13.75 -6.65
C ILE A 74 -1.70 -15.27 -6.57
N GLU A 75 -2.88 -15.88 -6.74
CA GLU A 75 -3.00 -17.36 -6.77
C GLU A 75 -2.18 -18.01 -7.92
N THR A 76 -1.52 -17.22 -8.79
CA THR A 76 -0.75 -17.71 -9.94
C THR A 76 0.73 -17.26 -10.02
N SER A 77 1.35 -16.59 -9.04
CA SER A 77 2.77 -16.15 -9.19
C SER A 77 3.64 -16.22 -7.93
N ASP A 78 3.98 -17.46 -7.56
CA ASP A 78 5.12 -17.84 -6.74
C ASP A 78 6.42 -17.92 -7.59
N ASP A 79 6.88 -16.82 -8.22
CA ASP A 79 8.19 -16.82 -8.90
C ASP A 79 8.71 -15.37 -9.12
N VAL A 80 9.30 -14.75 -8.08
CA VAL A 80 10.25 -13.65 -8.30
C VAL A 80 11.56 -13.92 -7.55
N ASP A 81 12.45 -14.57 -8.30
CA ASP A 81 13.85 -14.80 -8.05
C ASP A 81 14.60 -13.46 -7.86
N PHE A 82 15.10 -13.22 -6.65
CA PHE A 82 15.98 -12.09 -6.34
C PHE A 82 17.42 -12.42 -6.79
N GLU A 83 17.73 -12.24 -8.08
CA GLU A 83 19.13 -12.17 -8.52
C GLU A 83 19.70 -10.79 -8.18
N LYS A 84 20.55 -10.76 -7.14
CA LYS A 84 21.45 -9.64 -6.83
C LYS A 84 22.67 -9.69 -7.75
N GLU A 85 22.92 -8.63 -8.51
CA GLU A 85 24.26 -8.26 -8.99
C GLU A 85 25.16 -7.72 -7.86
#